data_AF-A0A919G8I3-F1
#
_entry.id   AF-A0A919G8I3-F1
#
_cell.length_a   1.000
_cell.length_b   1.000
_cell.length_c   1.000
_cell.angle_alpha   90.00
_cell.angle_beta   90.00
_cell.angle_gamma   90.00
#
_symmetry.space_group_name_H-M   'P 1'
#
loop_
_entity.id
_entity.type
_entity.pdbx_description
1 polymer ?
#
loop_
_entity_poly.entity_id
_entity_poly.type
_entity_poly.pdbx_seq_one_letter_code
_entity_poly.pdbx_strand_id
1 'polypeptide(L)'
;MGIAAVLVLGLLGEGGATDIASASTAATTTTPTAAEPLGKQRGLRFAPAARTVQAYAYDGHVYLDSAVWLAAYGEGYEFWAKRAKASDPATLTKTVIRGNKRTTTTAPAEIVDGLNGFKDGLSVRIRTQKGKVLANESRSLCLGGDRQRVEPTGNTEPIYPAFCGGNWFTKSSVFGVEQGWATRLDAFFEVQTTKKTLVMTVRISDPVADFLGLPATRRAVTQRVEVVDECEMWGCDEVAEELQGEAGEGFSTLMEGDASSARAESLRAQSAGTHTGHDDSTQSEHRTNLFTLQDQAHGGDHPALGQAGSTPSNKEPAKDTLPDLVSVPAWQIGTEVDEDGTDRLTFNAHEWNAGPAPLVVEGYRRGGGDVMDAYQFFYRDGKEVGSTKTGTMEYHDAPEHDHWHFLDFASYELVTAKGAPVTTSGKQSWCLVPTDPVDLSVPGAVWRPEATGLDSACGDRSALWLREVLPAGWGDTYSQHQTQAFDLTGVRNGTYQIKITVNPNGNLHERTTSNNVSYRTVLLRGKPGNRTVIVPPYEGTDTEIELEPEE
;
A
#
# COMPACT_ATOMS: atom_id res chain seq x y z
N MET A 1 58.59 -20.96 -18.71
CA MET A 1 58.43 -22.00 -17.68
C MET A 1 57.20 -22.81 -18.06
N GLY A 2 57.42 -23.92 -18.80
CA GLY A 2 56.40 -24.72 -19.50
C GLY A 2 56.01 -25.97 -18.72
N ILE A 3 54.77 -26.45 -18.85
CA ILE A 3 54.23 -27.39 -19.87
C ILE A 3 54.17 -28.85 -19.33
N ALA A 4 52.91 -29.31 -19.17
CA ALA A 4 52.29 -30.59 -19.55
C ALA A 4 52.77 -31.98 -19.02
N ALA A 5 51.78 -32.69 -18.46
CA ALA A 5 51.19 -33.98 -18.89
C ALA A 5 51.98 -35.32 -18.92
N VAL A 6 51.45 -36.26 -18.11
CA VAL A 6 51.05 -37.68 -18.38
C VAL A 6 52.07 -38.70 -18.94
N LEU A 7 52.22 -39.83 -18.21
CA LEU A 7 52.13 -41.27 -18.64
C LEU A 7 52.56 -42.15 -17.41
N VAL A 8 51.84 -43.15 -16.85
CA VAL A 8 51.25 -44.43 -17.31
C VAL A 8 52.12 -45.68 -17.02
N LEU A 9 51.48 -46.69 -16.39
CA LEU A 9 51.62 -48.18 -16.44
C LEU A 9 52.45 -49.02 -15.43
N GLY A 10 51.81 -50.11 -14.98
CA GLY A 10 52.38 -51.38 -14.46
C GLY A 10 51.44 -52.10 -13.46
N LEU A 11 50.51 -53.01 -13.81
CA LEU A 11 50.58 -54.47 -14.13
C LEU A 11 50.98 -55.43 -12.97
N LEU A 12 50.06 -56.32 -12.54
CA LEU A 12 50.14 -57.81 -12.35
C LEU A 12 49.45 -58.42 -11.10
N GLY A 13 48.81 -59.60 -11.31
CA GLY A 13 48.60 -60.71 -10.35
C GLY A 13 47.21 -60.82 -9.71
N GLU A 14 46.25 -61.64 -10.20
CA GLU A 14 46.05 -63.10 -10.07
C GLU A 14 45.63 -63.62 -8.66
N GLY A 15 44.51 -64.37 -8.61
CA GLY A 15 44.13 -65.22 -7.48
C GLY A 15 42.63 -65.45 -7.35
N GLY A 16 42.11 -66.55 -7.91
CA GLY A 16 40.69 -66.91 -7.88
C GLY A 16 40.21 -67.64 -6.61
N ALA A 17 38.89 -67.75 -6.45
CA ALA A 17 38.21 -68.86 -5.79
C ALA A 17 36.73 -68.88 -6.21
N THR A 18 36.21 -70.10 -6.35
CA THR A 18 34.97 -70.53 -6.99
C THR A 18 33.76 -70.57 -6.04
N ASP A 19 32.57 -70.56 -6.67
CA ASP A 19 31.24 -71.03 -6.20
C ASP A 19 30.63 -70.22 -5.02
N ILE A 20 29.33 -69.91 -4.97
CA ILE A 20 28.15 -70.77 -5.12
C ILE A 20 26.96 -69.87 -5.51
N ALA A 21 26.22 -70.25 -6.55
CA ALA A 21 24.91 -69.67 -6.84
C ALA A 21 23.91 -70.09 -5.74
N SER A 22 23.52 -69.16 -4.88
CA SER A 22 22.35 -69.29 -4.01
C SER A 22 21.31 -68.26 -4.44
N ALA A 23 20.17 -68.75 -4.90
CA ALA A 23 19.01 -67.95 -5.24
C ALA A 23 18.47 -67.25 -3.98
N SER A 24 18.81 -65.97 -3.84
CA SER A 24 18.17 -65.07 -2.89
C SER A 24 16.94 -64.47 -3.55
N THR A 25 15.76 -64.80 -3.03
CA THR A 25 14.52 -64.08 -3.30
C THR A 25 14.74 -62.60 -3.03
N ALA A 26 14.61 -61.77 -4.07
CA ALA A 26 14.65 -60.32 -3.93
C ALA A 26 13.43 -59.86 -3.14
N ALA A 27 13.59 -59.73 -1.82
CA ALA A 27 12.71 -58.88 -1.04
C ALA A 27 12.90 -57.46 -1.55
N THR A 28 11.91 -56.94 -2.28
CA THR A 28 11.86 -55.55 -2.72
C THR A 28 11.67 -54.69 -1.47
N THR A 29 12.76 -54.37 -0.79
CA THR A 29 12.78 -53.26 0.17
C THR A 29 12.57 -52.01 -0.65
N THR A 30 11.32 -51.54 -0.71
CA THR A 30 11.00 -50.18 -1.09
C THR A 30 11.65 -49.27 -0.06
N THR A 31 12.87 -48.85 -0.33
CA THR A 31 13.51 -47.75 0.36
C THR A 31 12.55 -46.56 0.28
N PRO A 32 12.08 -46.00 1.41
CA PRO A 32 11.31 -44.76 1.35
C PRO A 32 12.18 -43.76 0.60
N THR A 33 11.67 -43.24 -0.51
CA THR A 33 12.33 -42.13 -1.19
C THR A 33 12.44 -41.03 -0.15
N ALA A 34 13.66 -40.73 0.29
CA ALA A 34 13.92 -39.65 1.21
C ALA A 34 13.30 -38.39 0.60
N ALA A 35 12.30 -37.83 1.29
CA ALA A 35 11.72 -36.56 0.90
C ALA A 35 12.86 -35.56 0.74
N GLU A 36 12.91 -34.90 -0.42
CA GLU A 36 13.91 -33.89 -0.69
C GLU A 36 13.90 -32.85 0.45
N PRO A 37 15.06 -32.43 0.99
CA PRO A 37 15.09 -31.47 2.08
C PRO A 37 14.26 -30.26 1.71
N LEU A 38 13.35 -29.84 2.62
CA LEU A 38 12.40 -28.75 2.40
C LEU A 38 13.05 -27.52 1.76
N GLY A 39 14.30 -27.20 2.07
CA GLY A 39 15.06 -26.09 1.48
C GLY A 39 15.36 -26.16 -0.03
N LYS A 40 15.07 -27.26 -0.74
CA LYS A 40 15.29 -27.39 -2.19
C LYS A 40 14.03 -27.30 -3.05
N GLN A 41 12.85 -27.44 -2.44
CA GLN A 41 11.58 -27.45 -3.18
C GLN A 41 11.10 -26.03 -3.46
N ARG A 42 10.88 -25.73 -4.74
CA ARG A 42 10.39 -24.41 -5.17
C ARG A 42 8.91 -24.24 -4.85
N GLY A 43 8.50 -22.99 -4.65
CA GLY A 43 7.11 -22.57 -4.55
C GLY A 43 6.70 -22.03 -3.19
N LEU A 44 5.39 -21.78 -3.07
CA LEU A 44 4.80 -21.18 -1.87
C LEU A 44 4.77 -22.17 -0.70
N ARG A 45 5.04 -21.65 0.50
CA ARG A 45 4.95 -22.38 1.76
C ARG A 45 4.16 -21.57 2.76
N PHE A 46 3.09 -22.19 3.24
CA PHE A 46 2.21 -21.67 4.26
C PHE A 46 2.66 -22.21 5.63
N ALA A 47 3.01 -21.33 6.56
CA ALA A 47 3.55 -21.73 7.87
C ALA A 47 3.24 -20.70 8.97
N PRO A 48 3.01 -21.14 10.23
CA PRO A 48 2.95 -20.22 11.35
C PRO A 48 4.34 -19.71 11.72
N ALA A 49 4.42 -18.49 12.25
CA ALA A 49 5.63 -17.99 12.92
C ALA A 49 5.97 -18.83 14.16
N ALA A 50 4.96 -19.29 14.91
CA ALA A 50 5.13 -20.09 16.11
C ALA A 50 3.94 -21.03 16.35
N ARG A 51 4.18 -22.12 17.11
CA ARG A 51 3.10 -23.05 17.53
C ARG A 51 2.12 -22.44 18.54
N THR A 52 2.60 -21.45 19.29
CA THR A 52 1.84 -20.65 20.24
C THR A 52 2.03 -19.19 19.88
N VAL A 53 0.94 -18.43 19.84
CA VAL A 53 0.94 -16.98 19.66
C VAL A 53 0.25 -16.32 20.86
N GLN A 54 0.58 -15.06 21.10
CA GLN A 54 -0.09 -14.26 22.13
C GLN A 54 -1.29 -13.53 21.52
N ALA A 55 -2.28 -13.29 22.36
CA ALA A 55 -3.43 -12.44 22.10
C ALA A 55 -3.70 -11.59 23.33
N TYR A 56 -4.36 -10.46 23.17
CA TYR A 56 -4.50 -9.46 24.22
C TYR A 56 -5.95 -9.31 24.63
N ALA A 57 -6.21 -9.36 25.93
CA ALA A 57 -7.55 -9.16 26.48
C ALA A 57 -7.75 -7.70 26.87
N TYR A 58 -8.85 -7.11 26.37
CA TYR A 58 -9.30 -5.78 26.76
C TYR A 58 -10.84 -5.72 26.71
N ASP A 59 -11.45 -5.10 27.72
CA ASP A 59 -12.91 -4.92 27.86
C ASP A 59 -13.77 -6.16 27.52
N GLY A 60 -13.37 -7.34 28.03
CA GLY A 60 -14.09 -8.60 27.80
C GLY A 60 -13.92 -9.22 26.41
N HIS A 61 -13.09 -8.63 25.56
CA HIS A 61 -12.73 -9.09 24.23
C HIS A 61 -11.27 -9.56 24.19
N VAL A 62 -10.97 -10.46 23.26
CA VAL A 62 -9.61 -10.93 22.98
C VAL A 62 -9.28 -10.59 21.53
N TYR A 63 -8.20 -9.85 21.37
CA TYR A 63 -7.66 -9.38 20.10
C TYR A 63 -6.46 -10.24 19.71
N LEU A 64 -6.48 -10.82 18.52
CA LEU A 64 -5.46 -11.76 18.07
C LEU A 64 -5.10 -11.55 16.62
N ASP A 65 -3.84 -11.87 16.30
CA ASP A 65 -3.33 -11.93 14.93
C ASP A 65 -2.88 -13.36 14.62
N SER A 66 -3.10 -13.80 13.38
CA SER A 66 -2.71 -15.13 12.90
C SER A 66 -1.22 -15.44 13.12
N ALA A 67 -0.35 -14.45 12.93
CA ALA A 67 1.09 -14.61 12.73
C ALA A 67 1.41 -15.76 11.74
N VAL A 68 0.61 -15.90 10.69
CA VAL A 68 0.78 -16.91 9.64
C VAL A 68 1.33 -16.26 8.39
N TRP A 69 2.33 -16.92 7.79
CA TRP A 69 3.09 -16.41 6.66
C TRP A 69 2.97 -17.31 5.45
N LEU A 70 2.96 -16.69 4.27
CA LEU A 70 3.08 -17.35 2.98
C LEU A 70 4.39 -16.92 2.31
N ALA A 71 5.33 -17.84 2.22
CA ALA A 71 6.70 -17.60 1.77
C ALA A 71 7.00 -18.24 0.42
N ALA A 72 7.71 -17.55 -0.46
CA ALA A 72 8.07 -18.05 -1.80
C ALA A 72 9.55 -18.48 -1.86
N TYR A 73 9.81 -19.72 -2.26
CA TYR A 73 11.15 -20.30 -2.31
C TYR A 73 11.55 -20.65 -3.74
N GLY A 74 12.73 -20.22 -4.18
CA GLY A 74 13.30 -20.54 -5.50
C GLY A 74 12.50 -20.05 -6.73
N GLU A 75 11.44 -19.27 -6.52
CA GLU A 75 10.61 -18.61 -7.52
C GLU A 75 9.77 -17.49 -6.89
N GLY A 76 9.37 -16.50 -7.68
CA GLY A 76 8.50 -15.41 -7.26
C GLY A 76 7.09 -15.52 -7.85
N TYR A 77 6.14 -14.84 -7.23
CA TYR A 77 4.73 -14.85 -7.58
C TYR A 77 4.24 -13.41 -7.69
N GLU A 78 3.91 -13.00 -8.92
CA GLU A 78 3.32 -11.68 -9.20
C GLU A 78 1.83 -11.83 -9.49
N PHE A 79 1.02 -10.93 -8.96
CA PHE A 79 -0.40 -10.87 -9.23
C PHE A 79 -0.80 -9.51 -9.76
N TRP A 80 -1.60 -9.51 -10.84
CA TRP A 80 -2.21 -8.31 -11.39
C TRP A 80 -3.72 -8.44 -11.29
N ALA A 81 -4.35 -7.50 -10.61
CA ALA A 81 -5.79 -7.34 -10.61
C ALA A 81 -6.16 -6.11 -11.46
N LYS A 82 -7.06 -6.25 -12.43
CA LYS A 82 -7.41 -5.19 -13.40
C LYS A 82 -8.90 -5.13 -13.71
N ARG A 83 -9.44 -3.91 -13.82
CA ARG A 83 -10.77 -3.61 -14.37
C ARG A 83 -10.70 -2.41 -15.32
N ALA A 84 -11.63 -2.32 -16.28
CA ALA A 84 -11.65 -1.22 -17.24
C ALA A 84 -12.46 -0.01 -16.72
N LYS A 85 -13.58 -0.28 -16.04
CA LYS A 85 -14.48 0.69 -15.40
C LYS A 85 -14.70 0.34 -13.95
N ALA A 86 -15.17 1.31 -13.16
CA ALA A 86 -15.48 1.09 -11.74
C ALA A 86 -16.49 -0.06 -11.52
N SER A 87 -17.47 -0.22 -12.41
CA SER A 87 -18.52 -1.25 -12.34
C SER A 87 -18.11 -2.60 -12.92
N ASP A 88 -17.00 -2.66 -13.67
CA ASP A 88 -16.61 -3.88 -14.37
C ASP A 88 -16.01 -4.88 -13.37
N PRO A 89 -16.33 -6.18 -13.49
CA PRO A 89 -15.66 -7.20 -12.68
C PRO A 89 -14.15 -7.19 -12.98
N ALA A 90 -13.35 -7.31 -11.93
CA ALA A 90 -11.91 -7.38 -12.08
C ALA A 90 -11.47 -8.76 -12.61
N THR A 91 -10.34 -8.77 -13.30
CA THR A 91 -9.61 -9.98 -13.68
C THR A 91 -8.34 -10.08 -12.86
N LEU A 92 -7.98 -11.28 -12.41
CA LEU A 92 -6.75 -11.53 -11.67
C LEU A 92 -5.86 -12.49 -12.45
N THR A 93 -4.59 -12.12 -12.64
CA THR A 93 -3.57 -13.01 -13.21
C THR A 93 -2.48 -13.29 -12.20
N LYS A 94 -1.91 -14.49 -12.26
CA LYS A 94 -0.73 -14.91 -11.50
C LYS A 94 0.40 -15.19 -12.48
N THR A 95 1.55 -14.57 -12.28
CA THR A 95 2.79 -14.89 -13.00
C THR A 95 3.79 -15.53 -12.06
N VAL A 96 4.18 -16.77 -12.35
CA VAL A 96 5.28 -17.46 -11.66
C VAL A 96 6.59 -17.11 -12.35
N ILE A 97 7.55 -16.58 -11.59
CA ILE A 97 8.83 -16.05 -12.08
C ILE A 97 9.98 -16.94 -11.61
N ARG A 98 10.73 -17.51 -12.56
CA ARG A 98 11.88 -18.40 -12.33
C ARG A 98 13.08 -17.89 -13.12
N GLY A 99 13.85 -16.98 -12.54
CA GLY A 99 14.85 -16.22 -13.28
C GLY A 99 14.16 -15.50 -14.46
N ASN A 100 14.62 -15.77 -15.68
CA ASN A 100 14.04 -15.16 -16.88
C ASN A 100 12.75 -15.84 -17.37
N LYS A 101 12.39 -17.01 -16.84
CA LYS A 101 11.16 -17.71 -17.25
C LYS A 101 9.97 -17.14 -16.50
N ARG A 102 8.96 -16.69 -17.25
CA ARG A 102 7.67 -16.23 -16.73
C ARG A 102 6.56 -17.15 -17.22
N THR A 103 5.61 -17.50 -16.35
CA THR A 103 4.44 -18.29 -16.72
C THR A 103 3.21 -17.69 -16.07
N THR A 104 2.33 -17.14 -16.90
CA THR A 104 1.14 -16.40 -16.47
C THR A 104 -0.11 -17.26 -16.62
N THR A 105 -0.96 -17.26 -15.60
CA THR A 105 -2.25 -17.95 -15.57
C THR A 105 -3.31 -17.02 -15.01
N THR A 106 -4.49 -16.98 -15.64
CA THR A 106 -5.64 -16.22 -15.15
C THR A 106 -6.41 -17.01 -14.10
N ALA A 107 -6.82 -16.35 -13.02
CA ALA A 107 -7.68 -16.95 -12.00
C ALA A 107 -9.11 -17.17 -12.53
N PRO A 108 -9.80 -18.23 -12.11
CA PRO A 108 -11.25 -18.33 -12.27
C PRO A 108 -11.95 -17.11 -11.65
N ALA A 109 -12.97 -16.58 -12.31
CA ALA A 109 -13.64 -15.35 -11.86
C ALA A 109 -14.29 -15.52 -10.47
N GLU A 110 -14.68 -16.74 -10.11
CA GLU A 110 -15.36 -17.09 -8.85
C GLU A 110 -14.46 -16.91 -7.62
N ILE A 111 -13.14 -16.88 -7.81
CA ILE A 111 -12.17 -16.72 -6.72
C ILE A 111 -11.53 -15.32 -6.70
N VAL A 112 -11.99 -14.39 -7.55
CA VAL A 112 -11.46 -13.02 -7.62
C VAL A 112 -12.32 -12.11 -6.75
N ASP A 113 -11.69 -11.40 -5.82
CA ASP A 113 -12.34 -10.34 -5.05
C ASP A 113 -11.88 -8.97 -5.55
N GLY A 114 -12.52 -8.48 -6.61
CA GLY A 114 -12.21 -7.18 -7.19
C GLY A 114 -10.71 -6.97 -7.39
N LEU A 115 -10.19 -5.89 -6.81
CA LEU A 115 -8.77 -5.56 -6.80
C LEU A 115 -8.06 -5.99 -5.50
N ASN A 116 -8.80 -6.55 -4.54
CA ASN A 116 -8.36 -6.85 -3.17
C ASN A 116 -7.65 -8.22 -3.07
N GLY A 117 -7.81 -9.08 -4.08
CA GLY A 117 -7.12 -10.36 -4.15
C GLY A 117 -8.07 -11.51 -4.38
N PHE A 118 -8.04 -12.50 -3.49
CA PHE A 118 -8.80 -13.73 -3.66
C PHE A 118 -10.01 -13.80 -2.73
N LYS A 119 -11.19 -13.89 -3.32
CA LYS A 119 -12.46 -14.01 -2.60
C LYS A 119 -12.51 -15.25 -1.73
N ASP A 120 -12.97 -15.08 -0.48
CA ASP A 120 -13.09 -16.16 0.50
C ASP A 120 -11.78 -16.99 0.60
N GLY A 121 -10.64 -16.32 0.40
CA GLY A 121 -9.35 -16.96 0.23
C GLY A 121 -8.72 -17.39 1.54
N LEU A 122 -9.04 -16.69 2.63
CA LEU A 122 -8.53 -16.95 3.97
C LEU A 122 -9.69 -17.22 4.92
N SER A 123 -9.64 -18.34 5.64
CA SER A 123 -10.61 -18.65 6.68
C SER A 123 -9.89 -18.82 8.01
N VAL A 124 -10.46 -18.20 9.06
CA VAL A 124 -9.94 -18.30 10.41
C VAL A 124 -11.04 -18.80 11.35
N ARG A 125 -10.68 -19.83 12.09
CA ARG A 125 -11.56 -20.46 13.07
C ARG A 125 -10.92 -20.41 14.44
N ILE A 126 -11.59 -19.74 15.36
CA ILE A 126 -11.15 -19.58 16.74
C ILE A 126 -12.07 -20.41 17.63
N ARG A 127 -11.48 -21.21 18.51
CA ARG A 127 -12.23 -22.06 19.44
C ARG A 127 -11.57 -22.08 20.80
N THR A 128 -12.39 -22.33 21.82
CA THR A 128 -11.88 -22.70 23.15
C THR A 128 -11.14 -24.04 23.09
N GLN A 129 -10.30 -24.31 24.09
CA GLN A 129 -9.65 -25.63 24.22
C GLN A 129 -10.65 -26.80 24.27
N LYS A 130 -11.85 -26.58 24.82
CA LYS A 130 -12.94 -27.56 24.90
C LYS A 130 -13.71 -27.72 23.58
N GLY A 131 -13.36 -26.97 22.53
CA GLY A 131 -13.95 -27.10 21.20
C GLY A 131 -15.14 -26.19 20.88
N LYS A 132 -15.62 -25.39 21.84
CA LYS A 132 -16.62 -24.34 21.54
C LYS A 132 -16.02 -23.35 20.54
N VAL A 133 -16.64 -23.22 19.36
CA VAL A 133 -16.28 -22.23 18.34
C VAL A 133 -16.70 -20.85 18.83
N LEU A 134 -15.79 -19.89 18.75
CA LEU A 134 -16.01 -18.48 19.09
C LEU A 134 -16.16 -17.65 17.81
N ALA A 135 -15.33 -17.91 16.81
CA ALA A 135 -15.43 -17.31 15.48
C ALA A 135 -15.10 -18.35 14.39
N ASN A 136 -15.68 -18.18 13.22
CA ASN A 136 -15.41 -18.98 12.03
C ASN A 136 -15.77 -18.15 10.79
N GLU A 137 -14.83 -17.32 10.39
CA GLU A 137 -15.00 -16.31 9.34
C GLU A 137 -14.15 -16.66 8.13
N SER A 138 -14.60 -16.15 6.98
CA SER A 138 -13.86 -16.13 5.73
C SER A 138 -13.70 -14.67 5.32
N ARG A 139 -12.52 -14.32 4.81
CA ARG A 139 -12.19 -12.99 4.31
C ARG A 139 -11.43 -13.11 3.00
N SER A 140 -11.31 -12.00 2.30
CA SER A 140 -10.45 -11.95 1.12
C SER A 140 -8.98 -12.18 1.49
N LEU A 141 -8.27 -12.95 0.67
CA LEU A 141 -6.84 -13.17 0.83
C LEU A 141 -6.08 -12.15 -0.02
N CYS A 142 -5.52 -11.15 0.63
CA CYS A 142 -4.52 -10.27 0.08
C CYS A 142 -3.12 -10.91 0.21
N LEU A 143 -2.32 -10.86 -0.87
CA LEU A 143 -0.92 -11.33 -0.87
C LEU A 143 0.10 -10.18 -0.96
N GLY A 144 -0.33 -8.98 -0.55
CA GLY A 144 0.52 -7.82 -0.29
C GLY A 144 0.32 -7.36 1.15
N GLY A 145 0.51 -8.23 2.14
CA GLY A 145 0.50 -7.84 3.56
C GLY A 145 1.91 -7.47 4.06
N ASP A 146 2.15 -7.55 5.37
CA ASP A 146 3.49 -7.37 5.96
C ASP A 146 4.53 -8.24 5.24
N ARG A 147 5.73 -7.70 5.00
CA ARG A 147 6.78 -8.35 4.18
C ARG A 147 7.99 -8.71 5.03
N GLN A 148 8.49 -9.93 4.91
CA GLN A 148 9.70 -10.38 5.62
C GLN A 148 10.62 -11.21 4.74
N ARG A 149 11.93 -11.01 4.89
CA ARG A 149 12.93 -11.88 4.25
C ARG A 149 13.03 -13.20 4.98
N VAL A 150 12.86 -14.30 4.26
CA VAL A 150 12.98 -15.67 4.79
C VAL A 150 14.22 -16.41 4.29
N GLU A 151 14.90 -15.86 3.29
CA GLU A 151 16.18 -16.34 2.79
C GLU A 151 17.14 -15.17 2.58
N PRO A 152 18.46 -15.39 2.72
CA PRO A 152 19.45 -14.38 2.34
C PRO A 152 19.54 -14.20 0.82
N THR A 153 18.91 -15.08 0.04
CA THR A 153 18.85 -15.06 -1.43
C THR A 153 17.59 -14.36 -1.92
N GLY A 154 17.72 -13.49 -2.92
CA GLY A 154 16.63 -12.65 -3.44
C GLY A 154 16.98 -11.17 -3.29
N ASN A 155 16.05 -10.28 -3.59
CA ASN A 155 16.29 -8.84 -3.41
C ASN A 155 16.41 -8.50 -1.92
N THR A 156 17.21 -7.48 -1.62
CA THR A 156 17.38 -6.95 -0.26
C THR A 156 16.16 -6.14 0.16
N GLU A 157 15.56 -5.40 -0.78
CA GLU A 157 14.35 -4.61 -0.57
C GLU A 157 13.15 -5.27 -1.25
N PRO A 158 11.94 -5.11 -0.69
CA PRO A 158 10.75 -5.68 -1.29
C PRO A 158 10.39 -4.95 -2.59
N ILE A 159 9.92 -5.68 -3.59
CA ILE A 159 9.45 -5.16 -4.88
C ILE A 159 7.98 -4.75 -4.80
N TYR A 160 7.14 -5.62 -4.25
CA TYR A 160 5.69 -5.45 -4.24
C TYR A 160 5.22 -4.59 -3.06
N PRO A 161 4.12 -3.83 -3.18
CA PRO A 161 3.55 -3.08 -2.07
C PRO A 161 3.05 -3.99 -0.94
N ALA A 162 2.90 -3.40 0.25
CA ALA A 162 2.24 -4.01 1.40
C ALA A 162 0.74 -3.63 1.48
N PHE A 163 0.05 -3.66 0.34
CA PHE A 163 -1.41 -3.63 0.31
C PHE A 163 -1.94 -4.38 -0.92
N CYS A 164 -3.26 -4.61 -0.94
CA CYS A 164 -4.03 -4.95 -2.14
C CYS A 164 -5.16 -3.93 -2.31
N GLY A 165 -5.80 -3.90 -3.47
CA GLY A 165 -6.95 -3.04 -3.69
C GLY A 165 -6.58 -1.59 -4.02
N GLY A 166 -7.52 -0.71 -3.68
CA GLY A 166 -7.52 0.73 -3.94
C GLY A 166 -8.97 1.25 -3.94
N ASN A 167 -9.16 2.54 -4.23
CA ASN A 167 -10.48 3.18 -4.22
C ASN A 167 -11.35 2.85 -5.46
N TRP A 168 -12.51 3.50 -5.58
CA TRP A 168 -13.45 3.32 -6.69
C TRP A 168 -12.86 3.60 -8.08
N PHE A 169 -11.80 4.41 -8.17
CA PHE A 169 -11.15 4.82 -9.41
C PHE A 169 -9.94 3.95 -9.76
N THR A 170 -9.48 3.09 -8.85
CA THR A 170 -8.39 2.16 -9.14
C THR A 170 -8.78 1.23 -10.28
N LYS A 171 -7.94 1.17 -11.32
CA LYS A 171 -8.08 0.33 -12.51
C LYS A 171 -7.14 -0.87 -12.45
N SER A 172 -5.98 -0.73 -11.83
CA SER A 172 -4.98 -1.79 -11.73
C SER A 172 -4.24 -1.75 -10.41
N SER A 173 -4.20 -2.89 -9.74
CA SER A 173 -3.36 -3.13 -8.57
C SER A 173 -2.38 -4.28 -8.85
N VAL A 174 -1.22 -4.25 -8.18
CA VAL A 174 -0.17 -5.27 -8.27
C VAL A 174 0.28 -5.64 -6.86
N PHE A 175 0.38 -6.94 -6.59
CA PHE A 175 0.85 -7.48 -5.33
C PHE A 175 1.57 -8.80 -5.59
N GLY A 176 2.32 -9.31 -4.62
CA GLY A 176 3.10 -10.51 -4.85
C GLY A 176 4.04 -10.90 -3.73
N VAL A 177 4.55 -12.13 -3.87
CA VAL A 177 5.55 -12.71 -2.98
C VAL A 177 6.76 -13.07 -3.82
N GLU A 178 7.80 -12.25 -3.74
CA GLU A 178 9.04 -12.49 -4.47
C GLU A 178 9.87 -13.63 -3.84
N GLN A 179 10.81 -14.19 -4.60
CA GLN A 179 11.64 -15.28 -4.10
C GLN A 179 12.44 -14.83 -2.88
N GLY A 180 12.42 -15.66 -1.82
CA GLY A 180 13.15 -15.40 -0.57
C GLY A 180 12.40 -14.49 0.39
N TRP A 181 11.17 -14.12 0.05
CA TRP A 181 10.30 -13.28 0.86
C TRP A 181 9.04 -14.03 1.28
N ALA A 182 8.40 -13.49 2.31
CA ALA A 182 7.11 -13.91 2.81
C ALA A 182 6.20 -12.70 2.98
N THR A 183 4.90 -12.93 2.71
CA THR A 183 3.83 -12.03 3.11
C THR A 183 3.12 -12.62 4.32
N ARG A 184 2.79 -11.78 5.31
CA ARG A 184 1.86 -12.15 6.37
C ARG A 184 0.47 -12.28 5.74
N LEU A 185 -0.30 -13.22 6.27
CA LEU A 185 -1.71 -13.34 5.93
C LEU A 185 -2.48 -12.64 7.05
N ASP A 186 -2.69 -11.34 6.85
CA ASP A 186 -3.33 -10.49 7.83
C ASP A 186 -4.73 -11.01 8.13
N ALA A 187 -4.94 -11.24 9.42
CA ALA A 187 -6.15 -11.85 9.93
C ALA A 187 -6.21 -11.45 11.41
N PHE A 188 -6.52 -10.17 11.62
CA PHE A 188 -6.83 -9.64 12.94
C PHE A 188 -8.26 -10.06 13.28
N PHE A 189 -8.47 -10.53 14.51
CA PHE A 189 -9.80 -10.91 14.98
C PHE A 189 -10.03 -10.43 16.39
N GLU A 190 -11.28 -10.05 16.61
CA GLU A 190 -11.85 -9.81 17.91
C GLU A 190 -12.80 -10.95 18.28
N VAL A 191 -12.62 -11.53 19.46
CA VAL A 191 -13.58 -12.52 20.00
C VAL A 191 -13.96 -12.20 21.43
N GLN A 192 -15.26 -12.11 21.69
CA GLN A 192 -15.76 -11.91 23.04
C GLN A 192 -15.55 -13.17 23.89
N THR A 193 -14.58 -13.15 24.82
CA THR A 193 -14.27 -14.29 25.67
C THR A 193 -13.38 -13.92 26.86
N THR A 194 -13.52 -14.66 27.96
CA THR A 194 -12.66 -14.56 29.15
C THR A 194 -11.69 -15.74 29.27
N LYS A 195 -11.52 -16.54 28.20
CA LYS A 195 -10.66 -17.72 28.22
C LYS A 195 -9.20 -17.31 28.03
N LYS A 196 -8.35 -17.68 29.00
CA LYS A 196 -6.90 -17.46 28.94
C LYS A 196 -6.17 -18.26 27.84
N THR A 197 -6.83 -19.23 27.22
CA THR A 197 -6.23 -20.07 26.16
C THR A 197 -7.26 -20.41 25.09
N LEU A 198 -6.89 -20.20 23.83
CA LEU A 198 -7.70 -20.54 22.66
C LEU A 198 -6.90 -21.43 21.69
N VAL A 199 -7.58 -21.88 20.66
CA VAL A 199 -6.98 -22.55 19.51
C VAL A 199 -7.49 -21.85 18.26
N MET A 200 -6.55 -21.40 17.44
CA MET A 200 -6.81 -20.75 16.16
C MET A 200 -6.41 -21.69 15.03
N THR A 201 -7.27 -21.83 14.04
CA THR A 201 -6.96 -22.54 12.80
C THR A 201 -7.12 -21.57 11.64
N VAL A 202 -6.04 -21.38 10.88
CA VAL A 202 -5.99 -20.52 9.70
C VAL A 202 -5.87 -21.42 8.48
N ARG A 203 -6.68 -21.17 7.45
CA ARG A 203 -6.74 -22.00 6.25
C ARG A 203 -6.86 -21.14 5.00
N ILE A 204 -6.11 -21.48 3.97
CA ILE A 204 -6.36 -21.00 2.61
C ILE A 204 -7.41 -21.92 1.97
N SER A 205 -8.45 -21.33 1.38
CA SER A 205 -9.54 -22.10 0.75
C SER A 205 -9.02 -23.00 -0.39
N ASP A 206 -9.69 -24.12 -0.64
CA ASP A 206 -9.21 -25.08 -1.64
C ASP A 206 -9.12 -24.49 -3.06
N PRO A 207 -10.12 -23.74 -3.56
CA PRO A 207 -10.04 -23.12 -4.88
C PRO A 207 -8.83 -22.19 -5.03
N VAL A 208 -8.57 -21.38 -4.01
CA VAL A 208 -7.43 -20.45 -4.00
C VAL A 208 -6.11 -21.21 -3.87
N ALA A 209 -6.03 -22.19 -2.97
CA ALA A 209 -4.84 -23.00 -2.78
C ALA A 209 -4.49 -23.83 -4.02
N ASP A 210 -5.48 -24.36 -4.73
CA ASP A 210 -5.31 -25.05 -6.02
C ASP A 210 -4.75 -24.08 -7.07
N PHE A 211 -5.33 -22.88 -7.18
CA PHE A 211 -4.82 -21.84 -8.08
C PHE A 211 -3.39 -21.43 -7.73
N LEU A 212 -3.06 -21.27 -6.45
CA LEU A 212 -1.71 -20.92 -5.98
C LEU A 212 -0.70 -22.07 -6.16
N GLY A 213 -1.17 -23.32 -6.27
CA GLY A 213 -0.32 -24.51 -6.38
C GLY A 213 0.14 -25.06 -5.03
N LEU A 214 -0.59 -24.78 -3.95
CA LEU A 214 -0.30 -25.28 -2.61
C LEU A 214 -0.75 -26.74 -2.46
N PRO A 215 0.11 -27.66 -1.97
CA PRO A 215 -0.29 -29.05 -1.76
C PRO A 215 -1.36 -29.16 -0.67
N ALA A 216 -2.29 -30.12 -0.79
CA ALA A 216 -3.41 -30.30 0.14
C ALA A 216 -3.00 -30.40 1.62
N THR A 217 -1.81 -30.93 1.90
CA THR A 217 -1.26 -31.07 3.25
C THR A 217 -0.71 -29.76 3.85
N ARG A 218 -0.65 -28.66 3.08
CA ARG A 218 -0.07 -27.37 3.51
C ARG A 218 -1.02 -26.20 3.27
N ARG A 219 -2.32 -26.41 3.49
CA ARG A 219 -3.35 -25.38 3.32
C ARG A 219 -3.92 -24.86 4.64
N ALA A 220 -3.59 -25.50 5.76
CA ALA A 220 -4.14 -25.16 7.06
C ALA A 220 -3.08 -25.31 8.15
N VAL A 221 -3.14 -24.40 9.12
CA VAL A 221 -2.23 -24.31 10.26
C VAL A 221 -3.09 -24.15 11.50
N THR A 222 -2.68 -24.77 12.61
CA THR A 222 -3.37 -24.64 13.90
C THR A 222 -2.36 -24.23 14.96
N GLN A 223 -2.67 -23.14 15.65
CA GLN A 223 -1.85 -22.54 16.69
C GLN A 223 -2.60 -22.54 18.02
N ARG A 224 -1.86 -22.68 19.11
CA ARG A 224 -2.36 -22.33 20.44
C ARG A 224 -2.31 -20.82 20.58
N VAL A 225 -3.30 -20.25 21.24
CA VAL A 225 -3.32 -18.83 21.57
C VAL A 225 -3.30 -18.70 23.08
N GLU A 226 -2.32 -17.98 23.60
CA GLU A 226 -2.21 -17.62 25.01
C GLU A 226 -2.69 -16.18 25.16
N VAL A 227 -3.73 -15.98 25.97
CA VAL A 227 -4.33 -14.66 26.16
C VAL A 227 -3.66 -14.00 27.35
N VAL A 228 -3.07 -12.85 27.09
CA VAL A 228 -2.40 -12.00 28.07
C VAL A 228 -3.34 -10.83 28.40
N ASP A 229 -3.47 -10.52 29.68
CA ASP A 229 -4.26 -9.38 30.15
C ASP A 229 -3.30 -8.19 30.31
N GLU A 230 -3.42 -7.18 29.45
CA GLU A 230 -2.50 -6.03 29.47
C GLU A 230 -2.67 -5.18 30.73
N CYS A 231 -3.85 -5.21 31.34
CA CYS A 231 -4.10 -4.57 32.63
C CYS A 231 -3.27 -5.22 33.76
N GLU A 232 -2.87 -6.49 33.63
CA GLU A 232 -1.96 -7.16 34.57
C GLU A 232 -0.48 -6.74 34.35
N MET A 233 -0.12 -6.14 33.21
CA MET A 233 1.27 -5.76 32.88
C MET A 233 1.56 -4.25 32.98
N TRP A 234 0.64 -3.38 32.55
CA TRP A 234 0.92 -1.94 32.36
C TRP A 234 0.05 -1.02 33.23
N GLY A 235 -1.00 -1.55 33.87
CA GLY A 235 -1.98 -0.72 34.59
C GLY A 235 -3.00 -0.06 33.64
N CYS A 236 -4.26 0.02 34.07
CA CYS A 236 -5.37 0.32 33.16
C CYS A 236 -5.38 1.75 32.60
N ASP A 237 -4.66 2.68 33.22
CA ASP A 237 -4.77 4.11 32.91
C ASP A 237 -3.88 4.51 31.71
N GLU A 238 -2.64 4.00 31.61
CA GLU A 238 -1.75 4.18 30.44
C GLU A 238 -2.27 3.42 29.21
N VAL A 239 -2.83 2.23 29.45
CA VAL A 239 -3.50 1.43 28.44
C VAL A 239 -4.73 2.17 27.89
N ALA A 240 -5.48 2.91 28.70
CA ALA A 240 -6.63 3.68 28.23
C ALA A 240 -6.25 4.88 27.33
N GLU A 241 -5.16 5.60 27.61
CA GLU A 241 -4.69 6.71 26.77
C GLU A 241 -4.09 6.24 25.43
N GLU A 242 -3.35 5.12 25.41
CA GLU A 242 -2.75 4.57 24.19
C GLU A 242 -3.76 3.75 23.35
N LEU A 243 -4.82 3.20 23.98
CA LEU A 243 -5.94 2.51 23.31
C LEU A 243 -7.04 3.44 22.79
N GLN A 244 -7.15 4.66 23.32
CA GLN A 244 -8.15 5.64 22.88
C GLN A 244 -7.70 6.50 21.71
N GLY A 245 -6.43 6.38 21.29
CA GLY A 245 -5.83 7.03 20.13
C GLY A 245 -6.52 8.33 19.75
N GLU A 246 -6.01 9.47 20.21
CA GLU A 246 -6.46 10.74 19.62
C GLU A 246 -6.37 10.59 18.10
N ALA A 247 -7.46 10.98 17.41
CA ALA A 247 -7.49 10.98 15.95
C ALA A 247 -6.22 11.70 15.49
N GLY A 248 -5.28 10.94 14.94
CA GLY A 248 -4.10 11.49 14.32
C GLY A 248 -4.55 12.19 13.07
N GLU A 249 -4.91 13.46 13.19
CA GLU A 249 -5.18 14.29 12.04
C GLU A 249 -3.86 14.59 11.34
N GLY A 250 -3.65 13.91 10.22
CA GLY A 250 -2.45 14.09 9.41
C GLY A 250 -2.24 12.91 8.48
N PHE A 251 -2.26 13.21 7.18
CA PHE A 251 -2.16 12.30 6.05
C PHE A 251 -3.36 11.36 5.87
N SER A 252 -4.18 11.66 4.86
CA SER A 252 -5.11 10.73 4.23
C SER A 252 -4.33 9.56 3.61
N THR A 253 -3.88 8.61 4.42
CA THR A 253 -3.78 7.24 3.91
C THR A 253 -5.22 6.76 3.80
N LEU A 254 -5.71 6.46 2.60
CA LEU A 254 -6.97 5.72 2.45
C LEU A 254 -6.87 4.25 2.92
N MET A 255 -5.86 3.93 3.74
CA MET A 255 -6.11 3.15 4.95
C MET A 255 -6.53 4.12 6.06
N GLU A 256 -7.78 4.60 6.01
CA GLU A 256 -8.48 4.79 7.28
C GLU A 256 -8.58 3.38 7.84
N GLY A 257 -7.53 3.01 8.57
CA GLY A 257 -7.65 1.90 9.45
C GLY A 257 -8.79 2.27 10.38
N ASP A 258 -9.82 1.42 10.44
CA ASP A 258 -10.69 1.47 11.60
C ASP A 258 -9.80 1.52 12.87
N ALA A 259 -10.34 2.03 13.97
CA ALA A 259 -9.58 2.06 15.23
C ALA A 259 -9.06 0.65 15.62
N SER A 260 -9.55 -0.43 15.01
CA SER A 260 -9.07 -1.81 15.18
C SER A 260 -7.79 -2.15 14.40
N SER A 261 -7.52 -1.52 13.26
CA SER A 261 -6.39 -1.79 12.36
C SER A 261 -5.19 -0.87 12.64
N ALA A 262 -5.42 0.39 13.01
CA ALA A 262 -4.38 1.23 13.65
C ALA A 262 -3.92 0.59 14.99
N ARG A 263 -4.88 0.02 15.74
CA ARG A 263 -4.63 -0.80 16.93
C ARG A 263 -3.90 -2.11 16.61
N ALA A 264 -4.21 -2.77 15.49
CA ALA A 264 -3.50 -3.97 15.05
C ALA A 264 -2.04 -3.67 14.69
N GLU A 265 -1.74 -2.53 14.08
CA GLU A 265 -0.36 -2.09 13.81
C GLU A 265 0.42 -1.77 15.10
N SER A 266 -0.20 -1.08 16.07
CA SER A 266 0.42 -0.83 17.38
C SER A 266 0.72 -2.14 18.13
N LEU A 267 -0.24 -3.07 18.20
CA LEU A 267 -0.04 -4.39 18.83
C LEU A 267 1.00 -5.26 18.08
N ARG A 268 1.10 -5.13 16.75
CA ARG A 268 2.15 -5.79 15.94
C ARG A 268 3.53 -5.26 16.30
N ALA A 269 3.70 -3.96 16.46
CA ALA A 269 4.96 -3.34 16.87
C ALA A 269 5.44 -3.85 18.24
N GLN A 270 4.51 -4.01 19.19
CA GLN A 270 4.83 -4.49 20.54
C GLN A 270 5.14 -6.00 20.57
N SER A 271 4.46 -6.82 19.76
CA SER A 271 4.74 -8.27 19.64
C SER A 271 6.10 -8.60 19.01
N ALA A 272 6.72 -7.63 18.32
CA ALA A 272 8.02 -7.75 17.67
C ALA A 272 9.22 -7.55 18.62
N GLY A 273 8.98 -7.27 19.92
CA GLY A 273 10.04 -7.22 20.93
C GLY A 273 10.97 -6.01 20.84
N THR A 274 10.48 -4.86 20.37
CA THR A 274 11.24 -3.60 20.41
C THR A 274 11.03 -2.87 21.73
N HIS A 275 12.14 -2.53 22.38
CA HIS A 275 12.17 -1.75 23.61
C HIS A 275 11.50 -0.38 23.44
N THR A 276 10.51 -0.09 24.28
CA THR A 276 9.99 1.25 24.52
C THR A 276 11.01 2.03 25.35
N GLY A 277 11.46 3.16 24.80
CA GLY A 277 12.15 4.20 25.53
C GLY A 277 11.47 5.52 25.19
N HIS A 278 10.67 6.04 26.12
CA HIS A 278 10.17 7.41 26.08
C HIS A 278 11.32 8.40 26.31
N ASP A 279 11.14 9.61 25.76
CA ASP A 279 11.94 10.82 25.87
C ASP A 279 13.35 10.79 25.25
N ASP A 280 13.45 11.27 24.01
CA ASP A 280 14.10 12.57 23.73
C ASP A 280 13.79 12.95 22.27
N SER A 281 13.12 14.09 22.10
CA SER A 281 12.88 14.75 20.82
C SER A 281 14.18 15.33 20.25
N THR A 282 15.23 14.53 20.00
CA THR A 282 16.42 14.97 19.28
C THR A 282 17.23 13.78 18.75
N GLN A 283 16.70 13.04 17.79
CA GLN A 283 17.57 12.34 16.83
C GLN A 283 16.81 11.95 15.57
N SER A 284 17.09 12.69 14.49
CA SER A 284 16.90 12.23 13.11
C SER A 284 17.70 10.94 12.94
N GLU A 285 17.08 9.79 13.18
CA GLU A 285 17.63 8.53 12.71
C GLU A 285 17.48 8.51 11.19
N HIS A 286 18.54 8.94 10.51
CA HIS A 286 18.74 8.70 9.09
C HIS A 286 18.67 7.20 8.80
N ARG A 287 17.45 6.69 8.56
CA ARG A 287 17.27 5.48 7.77
C ARG A 287 17.69 5.85 6.36
N THR A 288 18.88 5.41 5.98
CA THR A 288 19.39 5.57 4.62
C THR A 288 18.42 4.88 3.66
N ASN A 289 17.53 5.65 3.05
CA ASN A 289 16.69 5.21 1.95
C ASN A 289 17.61 4.87 0.77
N LEU A 290 17.88 3.57 0.57
CA LEU A 290 18.82 3.08 -0.46
C LEU A 290 18.33 3.35 -1.91
N PHE A 291 17.16 3.95 -2.08
CA PHE A 291 16.57 4.27 -3.38
C PHE A 291 15.96 5.67 -3.40
N THR A 292 16.73 6.71 -3.03
CA THR A 292 16.63 7.91 -3.87
C THR A 292 17.05 7.48 -5.26
N LEU A 293 16.10 7.34 -6.18
CA LEU A 293 16.29 7.46 -7.62
C LEU A 293 17.72 7.04 -8.09
N GLN A 294 17.94 5.71 -8.15
CA GLN A 294 19.14 4.96 -8.58
C GLN A 294 20.33 4.73 -7.62
N ASP A 295 20.61 3.44 -7.42
CA ASP A 295 21.91 2.79 -7.26
C ASP A 295 23.14 3.71 -7.35
N GLN A 296 23.71 4.04 -6.20
CA GLN A 296 25.14 4.34 -6.07
C GLN A 296 25.75 3.24 -5.19
N ALA A 297 26.58 2.40 -5.80
CA ALA A 297 27.37 1.41 -5.10
C ALA A 297 28.18 2.08 -3.98
N HIS A 298 27.97 1.67 -2.73
CA HIS A 298 28.76 2.11 -1.59
C HIS A 298 30.19 1.53 -1.66
N GLY A 299 31.07 2.23 -2.37
CA GLY A 299 32.48 2.35 -2.03
C GLY A 299 32.68 3.69 -1.31
N GLY A 300 33.44 3.69 -0.22
CA GLY A 300 33.65 4.85 0.64
C GLY A 300 34.13 6.11 -0.11
N ASP A 301 33.84 7.26 0.53
CA ASP A 301 33.94 8.65 0.08
C ASP A 301 32.65 9.20 -0.58
N HIS A 302 31.77 9.80 0.23
CA HIS A 302 30.59 10.55 -0.24
C HIS A 302 31.05 11.71 -1.14
N PRO A 303 30.78 11.68 -2.46
CA PRO A 303 31.23 12.73 -3.39
C PRO A 303 30.43 14.04 -3.28
N ALA A 304 29.42 14.09 -2.41
CA ALA A 304 28.39 15.13 -2.39
C ALA A 304 28.79 16.39 -1.59
N LEU A 305 29.76 16.31 -0.69
CA LEU A 305 30.25 17.49 0.02
C LEU A 305 31.28 18.23 -0.86
N GLY A 306 30.79 19.15 -1.70
CA GLY A 306 31.65 20.06 -2.48
C GLY A 306 31.37 20.14 -3.98
N GLN A 307 30.36 19.43 -4.50
CA GLN A 307 29.88 19.66 -5.86
C GLN A 307 29.01 20.93 -5.90
N ALA A 308 29.18 21.77 -6.91
CA ALA A 308 28.22 22.83 -7.19
C ALA A 308 26.86 22.19 -7.48
N GLY A 309 25.81 22.58 -6.75
CA GLY A 309 24.45 22.11 -7.04
C GLY A 309 24.04 22.42 -8.48
N SER A 310 23.12 21.63 -9.04
CA SER A 310 22.52 21.94 -10.34
C SER A 310 21.76 23.25 -10.27
N THR A 311 22.14 24.22 -11.09
CA THR A 311 21.30 25.42 -11.30
C THR A 311 20.05 25.00 -12.07
N PRO A 312 18.86 25.54 -11.74
CA PRO A 312 17.66 25.33 -12.54
C PRO A 312 17.92 25.56 -14.02
N SER A 313 17.45 24.64 -14.86
CA SER A 313 17.71 24.63 -16.29
C SER A 313 16.52 25.24 -17.03
N ASN A 314 16.75 26.35 -17.74
CA ASN A 314 15.73 26.98 -18.59
C ASN A 314 15.44 26.20 -19.90
N LYS A 315 15.85 24.93 -20.02
CA LYS A 315 15.57 24.10 -21.19
C LYS A 315 14.18 23.48 -21.04
N GLU A 316 13.43 23.46 -22.14
CA GLU A 316 12.16 22.76 -22.21
C GLU A 316 12.38 21.28 -21.84
N PRO A 317 11.63 20.74 -20.86
CA PRO A 317 11.74 19.34 -20.46
C PRO A 317 11.32 18.41 -21.61
N ALA A 318 11.96 17.25 -21.68
CA ALA A 318 11.62 16.26 -22.68
C ALA A 318 10.26 15.61 -22.35
N LYS A 319 9.48 15.23 -23.35
CA LYS A 319 8.11 14.71 -23.14
C LYS A 319 8.05 13.41 -22.31
N ASP A 320 9.11 12.62 -22.32
CA ASP A 320 9.25 11.39 -21.54
C ASP A 320 9.59 11.64 -20.07
N THR A 321 9.94 12.88 -19.71
CA THR A 321 10.27 13.30 -18.34
C THR A 321 9.14 14.12 -17.71
N LEU A 322 7.98 14.19 -18.38
CA LEU A 322 6.81 14.93 -17.92
C LEU A 322 5.76 13.98 -17.31
N PRO A 323 5.10 14.38 -16.21
CA PRO A 323 3.90 13.70 -15.71
C PRO A 323 2.71 13.93 -16.66
N ASP A 324 1.64 13.20 -16.43
CA ASP A 324 0.33 13.37 -17.10
C ASP A 324 -0.71 13.49 -15.99
N LEU A 325 -1.13 14.72 -15.65
CA LEU A 325 -2.00 14.96 -14.50
C LEU A 325 -3.46 14.81 -14.93
N VAL A 326 -4.21 14.05 -14.16
CA VAL A 326 -5.56 13.68 -14.51
C VAL A 326 -6.47 13.95 -13.33
N SER A 327 -7.52 14.73 -13.55
CA SER A 327 -8.58 14.87 -12.56
C SER A 327 -9.56 13.72 -12.70
N VAL A 328 -9.91 13.06 -11.58
CA VAL A 328 -11.07 12.15 -11.55
C VAL A 328 -12.29 12.85 -10.92
N PRO A 329 -13.51 12.39 -11.21
CA PRO A 329 -14.70 12.99 -10.62
C PRO A 329 -14.73 12.89 -9.10
N ALA A 330 -15.33 13.90 -8.46
CA ALA A 330 -15.63 13.89 -7.03
C ALA A 330 -16.46 12.66 -6.59
N TRP A 331 -16.26 12.22 -5.35
CA TRP A 331 -16.93 11.07 -4.73
C TRP A 331 -17.07 11.27 -3.21
N GLN A 332 -17.74 10.35 -2.51
CA GLN A 332 -18.15 10.53 -1.10
C GLN A 332 -18.77 11.91 -0.82
N ILE A 333 -19.66 12.32 -1.72
CA ILE A 333 -20.31 13.63 -1.72
C ILE A 333 -21.48 13.61 -0.73
N GLY A 334 -21.38 14.49 0.25
CA GLY A 334 -22.37 14.66 1.30
C GLY A 334 -22.82 16.10 1.46
N THR A 335 -23.64 16.32 2.48
CA THR A 335 -23.95 17.66 2.96
C THR A 335 -23.77 17.68 4.46
N GLU A 336 -23.18 18.76 4.96
CA GLU A 336 -23.03 19.01 6.39
C GLU A 336 -23.42 20.46 6.70
N VAL A 337 -23.50 20.77 7.99
CA VAL A 337 -23.63 22.13 8.49
C VAL A 337 -22.35 22.40 9.28
N ASP A 338 -21.59 23.41 8.87
CA ASP A 338 -20.34 23.75 9.54
C ASP A 338 -20.57 24.39 10.92
N GLU A 339 -19.49 24.62 11.66
CA GLU A 339 -19.52 25.18 13.00
C GLU A 339 -20.21 26.57 13.07
N ASP A 340 -20.15 27.33 11.97
CA ASP A 340 -20.79 28.64 11.83
C ASP A 340 -22.29 28.53 11.42
N GLY A 341 -22.79 27.31 11.20
CA GLY A 341 -24.17 27.06 10.78
C GLY A 341 -24.40 27.16 9.27
N THR A 342 -23.34 27.13 8.46
CA THR A 342 -23.40 27.21 6.99
C THR A 342 -23.60 25.82 6.40
N ASP A 343 -24.56 25.67 5.49
CA ASP A 343 -24.70 24.42 4.74
C ASP A 343 -23.53 24.27 3.75
N ARG A 344 -22.86 23.11 3.81
CA ARG A 344 -21.73 22.77 2.94
C ARG A 344 -22.05 21.56 2.06
N LEU A 345 -21.51 21.54 0.84
CA LEU A 345 -21.46 20.35 -0.01
C LEU A 345 -20.06 19.77 0.06
N THR A 346 -19.92 18.67 0.79
CA THR A 346 -18.67 17.95 1.00
C THR A 346 -18.37 17.03 -0.16
N PHE A 347 -17.10 16.72 -0.38
CA PHE A 347 -16.67 15.81 -1.43
C PHE A 347 -15.21 15.40 -1.23
N ASN A 348 -14.81 14.28 -1.81
CA ASN A 348 -13.40 13.95 -2.00
C ASN A 348 -12.96 14.38 -3.40
N ALA A 349 -11.82 15.05 -3.47
CA ALA A 349 -11.09 15.32 -4.71
C ALA A 349 -9.98 14.29 -4.88
N HIS A 350 -9.73 13.87 -6.12
CA HIS A 350 -8.66 12.93 -6.42
C HIS A 350 -8.02 13.28 -7.77
N GLU A 351 -6.74 13.65 -7.73
CA GLU A 351 -5.94 13.93 -8.91
C GLU A 351 -4.79 12.92 -8.98
N TRP A 352 -4.53 12.36 -10.16
CA TRP A 352 -3.53 11.30 -10.30
C TRP A 352 -2.59 11.53 -11.48
N ASN A 353 -1.41 10.91 -11.39
CA ASN A 353 -0.39 10.99 -12.41
C ASN A 353 -0.40 9.73 -13.29
N ALA A 354 -0.87 9.85 -14.53
CA ALA A 354 -0.89 8.78 -15.52
C ALA A 354 0.48 8.49 -16.16
N GLY A 355 1.50 9.27 -15.81
CA GLY A 355 2.90 9.04 -16.16
C GLY A 355 3.32 9.51 -17.56
N PRO A 356 4.54 9.16 -17.99
CA PRO A 356 5.39 8.12 -17.43
C PRO A 356 6.35 8.59 -16.34
N ALA A 357 6.49 9.91 -16.12
CA ALA A 357 7.40 10.46 -15.12
C ALA A 357 6.64 10.86 -13.85
N PRO A 358 7.29 10.87 -12.67
CA PRO A 358 6.71 11.45 -11.46
C PRO A 358 6.53 12.96 -11.62
N LEU A 359 5.57 13.53 -10.91
CA LEU A 359 5.57 14.96 -10.59
C LEU A 359 6.44 15.13 -9.34
N VAL A 360 7.48 15.96 -9.42
CA VAL A 360 8.33 16.32 -8.28
C VAL A 360 8.36 17.84 -8.19
N VAL A 361 7.88 18.37 -7.07
CA VAL A 361 7.92 19.80 -6.77
C VAL A 361 8.69 20.01 -5.48
N GLU A 362 9.59 20.99 -5.46
CA GLU A 362 10.32 21.36 -4.25
C GLU A 362 10.12 22.83 -3.92
N GLY A 363 9.91 23.09 -2.63
CA GLY A 363 9.84 24.41 -2.05
C GLY A 363 11.18 24.84 -1.48
N TYR A 364 11.51 26.12 -1.67
CA TYR A 364 12.68 26.76 -1.07
C TYR A 364 12.26 28.03 -0.33
N ARG A 365 12.36 28.01 1.00
CA ARG A 365 11.97 29.14 1.84
C ARG A 365 13.04 30.23 1.82
N ARG A 366 12.62 31.48 1.65
CA ARG A 366 13.51 32.64 1.79
C ARG A 366 13.35 33.27 3.18
N GLY A 367 14.32 33.01 4.05
CA GLY A 367 14.29 33.50 5.42
C GLY A 367 13.12 32.91 6.21
N GLY A 368 12.44 33.71 7.04
CA GLY A 368 11.31 33.27 7.86
C GLY A 368 9.91 33.60 7.30
N GLY A 369 9.78 33.90 6.00
CA GLY A 369 8.48 34.23 5.41
C GLY A 369 7.57 33.01 5.25
N ASP A 370 6.25 33.19 5.21
CA ASP A 370 5.27 32.09 5.16
C ASP A 370 5.01 31.53 3.74
N VAL A 371 5.87 31.90 2.78
CA VAL A 371 5.80 31.47 1.38
C VAL A 371 7.16 30.98 0.89
N MET A 372 7.20 29.83 0.22
CA MET A 372 8.35 29.30 -0.52
C MET A 372 8.20 29.52 -2.02
N ASP A 373 9.31 29.76 -2.72
CA ASP A 373 9.33 29.57 -4.16
C ASP A 373 9.38 28.08 -4.47
N ALA A 374 8.55 27.63 -5.40
CA ALA A 374 8.54 26.24 -5.83
C ALA A 374 9.19 26.05 -7.21
N TYR A 375 9.75 24.85 -7.40
CA TYR A 375 10.40 24.41 -8.62
C TYR A 375 9.97 22.99 -8.95
N GLN A 376 9.63 22.74 -10.21
CA GLN A 376 9.37 21.40 -10.70
C GLN A 376 10.66 20.77 -11.19
N PHE A 377 10.95 19.56 -10.75
CA PHE A 377 12.15 18.80 -11.12
C PHE A 377 11.78 17.64 -12.06
N PHE A 378 12.63 17.40 -13.06
CA PHE A 378 12.42 16.39 -14.08
C PHE A 378 13.51 15.32 -13.98
N TYR A 379 13.09 14.07 -14.02
CA TYR A 379 13.98 12.92 -13.88
C TYR A 379 13.92 12.01 -15.11
N ARG A 380 15.07 11.43 -15.44
CA ARG A 380 15.18 10.30 -16.36
C ARG A 380 16.10 9.27 -15.73
N ASP A 381 15.61 8.03 -15.63
CA ASP A 381 16.36 6.93 -15.02
C ASP A 381 16.95 7.38 -13.67
N GLY A 382 16.12 7.88 -12.76
CA GLY A 382 16.55 8.37 -11.44
C GLY A 382 17.48 9.61 -11.42
N LYS A 383 17.94 10.11 -12.55
CA LYS A 383 18.81 11.29 -12.61
C LYS A 383 18.01 12.52 -12.91
N GLU A 384 18.24 13.57 -12.13
CA GLU A 384 17.73 14.90 -12.46
C GLU A 384 18.30 15.32 -13.81
N VAL A 385 17.43 15.68 -14.74
CA VAL A 385 17.78 16.14 -16.09
C VAL A 385 17.40 17.59 -16.34
N GLY A 386 16.71 18.21 -15.40
CA GLY A 386 16.38 19.64 -15.41
C GLY A 386 15.39 20.00 -14.33
N SER A 387 15.18 21.30 -14.16
CA SER A 387 14.14 21.86 -13.30
C SER A 387 13.75 23.25 -13.78
N THR A 388 12.53 23.66 -13.45
CA THR A 388 11.95 24.96 -13.82
C THR A 388 11.16 25.52 -12.67
N LYS A 389 11.03 26.84 -12.58
CA LYS A 389 10.24 27.48 -11.53
C LYS A 389 8.75 27.15 -11.74
N THR A 390 8.04 26.80 -10.67
CA THR A 390 6.59 26.56 -10.71
C THR A 390 5.93 27.06 -9.43
N GLY A 391 4.84 27.83 -9.55
CA GLY A 391 4.00 28.26 -8.43
C GLY A 391 4.75 28.76 -7.19
N THR A 392 4.12 28.54 -6.03
CA THR A 392 4.65 28.79 -4.68
C THR A 392 4.06 27.77 -3.71
N MET A 393 4.71 27.62 -2.55
CA MET A 393 4.12 26.89 -1.42
C MET A 393 3.86 27.85 -0.26
N GLU A 394 2.77 27.64 0.48
CA GLU A 394 2.39 28.45 1.63
C GLU A 394 2.11 27.55 2.83
N TYR A 395 2.51 28.03 4.01
CA TYR A 395 2.24 27.33 5.25
C TYR A 395 0.79 27.54 5.69
N HIS A 396 0.06 26.46 5.95
CA HIS A 396 -1.29 26.56 6.46
C HIS A 396 -1.27 26.49 8.01
N ASP A 397 -1.53 27.61 8.66
CA ASP A 397 -1.47 27.74 10.13
C ASP A 397 -2.85 27.42 10.75
N ALA A 398 -3.33 26.19 10.51
CA ALA A 398 -4.57 25.67 11.06
C ALA A 398 -4.29 24.33 11.78
N PRO A 399 -4.93 24.03 12.92
CA PRO A 399 -4.63 22.83 13.72
C PRO A 399 -4.63 21.52 12.92
N GLU A 400 -5.55 21.36 11.99
CA GLU A 400 -5.73 20.15 11.18
C GLU A 400 -4.81 20.07 9.94
N HIS A 401 -4.03 21.12 9.70
CA HIS A 401 -3.24 21.29 8.47
C HIS A 401 -1.93 22.06 8.72
N ASP A 402 -1.24 21.74 9.81
CA ASP A 402 0.01 22.40 10.26
C ASP A 402 1.22 22.04 9.37
N HIS A 403 1.12 22.32 8.07
CA HIS A 403 2.12 21.98 7.05
C HIS A 403 2.05 22.88 5.81
N TRP A 404 3.05 22.76 4.93
CA TRP A 404 3.12 23.51 3.67
C TRP A 404 2.25 22.88 2.57
N HIS A 405 1.65 23.75 1.75
CA HIS A 405 0.86 23.36 0.59
C HIS A 405 1.39 24.02 -0.69
N PHE A 406 1.44 23.28 -1.79
CA PHE A 406 1.56 23.85 -3.14
C PHE A 406 0.24 24.48 -3.59
N LEU A 407 0.26 25.78 -3.92
CA LEU A 407 -0.95 26.61 -4.09
C LEU A 407 -1.74 26.41 -5.41
N ASP A 408 -1.12 25.80 -6.43
CA ASP A 408 -1.65 25.80 -7.80
C ASP A 408 -1.98 24.40 -8.34
N PHE A 409 -2.22 23.42 -7.46
CA PHE A 409 -2.39 22.04 -7.91
C PHE A 409 -3.77 21.77 -8.50
N ALA A 410 -4.85 22.23 -7.86
CA ALA A 410 -6.21 21.93 -8.31
C ALA A 410 -7.21 23.04 -7.94
N SER A 411 -8.31 23.10 -8.69
CA SER A 411 -9.42 24.01 -8.43
C SER A 411 -10.75 23.28 -8.48
N TYR A 412 -11.65 23.66 -7.57
CA TYR A 412 -12.97 23.08 -7.45
C TYR A 412 -14.04 24.16 -7.62
N GLU A 413 -14.92 23.94 -8.59
CA GLU A 413 -16.02 24.84 -8.93
C GLU A 413 -17.33 24.08 -8.91
N LEU A 414 -18.34 24.59 -8.20
CA LEU A 414 -19.71 24.18 -8.43
C LEU A 414 -20.25 24.99 -9.59
N VAL A 415 -20.68 24.29 -10.64
CA VAL A 415 -21.23 24.90 -11.85
C VAL A 415 -22.65 24.41 -12.11
N THR A 416 -23.44 25.21 -12.81
CA THR A 416 -24.73 24.76 -13.35
C THR A 416 -24.50 23.67 -14.42
N ALA A 417 -25.55 22.92 -14.77
CA ALA A 417 -25.47 21.96 -15.89
C ALA A 417 -25.07 22.57 -17.26
N LYS A 418 -25.10 23.91 -17.39
CA LYS A 418 -24.63 24.64 -18.58
C LYS A 418 -23.21 25.20 -18.42
N GLY A 419 -22.51 24.90 -17.33
CA GLY A 419 -21.16 25.37 -17.04
C GLY A 419 -21.06 26.78 -16.47
N ALA A 420 -22.18 27.45 -16.15
CA ALA A 420 -22.12 28.75 -15.46
C ALA A 420 -21.66 28.57 -14.00
N PRO A 421 -20.70 29.37 -13.50
CA PRO A 421 -20.19 29.26 -12.14
C PRO A 421 -21.30 29.56 -11.11
N VAL A 422 -21.26 28.84 -9.99
CA VAL A 422 -22.19 29.00 -8.85
C VAL A 422 -21.40 29.43 -7.61
N THR A 423 -20.41 28.64 -7.23
CA THR A 423 -19.50 28.91 -6.10
C THR A 423 -18.21 28.10 -6.28
N THR A 424 -17.18 28.40 -5.49
CA THR A 424 -15.91 27.67 -5.45
C THR A 424 -15.68 27.08 -4.06
N SER A 425 -14.85 26.05 -3.97
CA SER A 425 -14.33 25.56 -2.69
C SER A 425 -13.34 26.58 -2.10
N GLY A 426 -13.17 26.57 -0.78
CA GLY A 426 -12.16 27.36 -0.08
C GLY A 426 -10.73 26.80 -0.21
N LYS A 427 -10.55 25.57 -0.68
CA LYS A 427 -9.24 24.90 -0.81
C LYS A 427 -8.82 24.85 -2.28
N GLN A 428 -7.60 25.29 -2.54
CA GLN A 428 -6.97 25.25 -3.87
C GLN A 428 -5.52 24.73 -3.81
N SER A 429 -5.04 24.41 -2.60
CA SER A 429 -3.64 24.13 -2.30
C SER A 429 -3.47 22.85 -1.49
N TRP A 430 -2.46 22.05 -1.80
CA TRP A 430 -2.30 20.70 -1.26
C TRP A 430 -0.86 20.39 -0.94
N CYS A 431 -0.62 19.48 0.01
CA CYS A 431 0.64 18.78 0.06
C CYS A 431 0.55 17.55 -0.86
N LEU A 432 1.46 17.42 -1.84
CA LEU A 432 1.38 16.31 -2.78
C LEU A 432 1.91 15.01 -2.21
N VAL A 433 0.99 14.06 -2.00
CA VAL A 433 1.29 12.74 -1.41
C VAL A 433 0.59 11.64 -2.19
N PRO A 434 1.25 10.51 -2.49
CA PRO A 434 0.60 9.35 -3.09
C PRO A 434 -0.27 8.62 -2.06
N THR A 435 -1.54 8.98 -1.98
CA THR A 435 -2.51 8.37 -1.06
C THR A 435 -3.10 7.08 -1.62
N ASP A 436 -3.33 7.01 -2.94
CA ASP A 436 -4.05 5.90 -3.57
C ASP A 436 -3.45 5.42 -4.89
N PRO A 437 -3.42 4.10 -5.13
CA PRO A 437 -3.11 3.57 -6.44
C PRO A 437 -4.29 3.80 -7.40
N VAL A 438 -4.02 4.29 -8.61
CA VAL A 438 -5.03 4.40 -9.67
C VAL A 438 -4.78 3.38 -10.77
N ASP A 439 -3.59 3.36 -11.35
CA ASP A 439 -3.25 2.35 -12.35
C ASP A 439 -1.76 2.01 -12.26
N LEU A 440 -1.43 1.01 -11.45
CA LEU A 440 -0.05 0.57 -11.25
C LEU A 440 0.55 -0.12 -12.49
N SER A 441 -0.22 -0.25 -13.58
CA SER A 441 0.24 -0.85 -14.84
C SER A 441 0.68 0.16 -15.89
N VAL A 442 0.54 1.46 -15.63
CA VAL A 442 1.06 2.49 -16.55
C VAL A 442 2.59 2.47 -16.62
N PRO A 443 3.19 2.89 -17.75
CA PRO A 443 4.64 3.02 -17.84
C PRO A 443 5.19 3.95 -16.75
N GLY A 444 6.27 3.54 -16.10
CA GLY A 444 6.91 4.31 -15.03
C GLY A 444 6.17 4.27 -13.68
N ALA A 445 5.09 3.48 -13.56
CA ALA A 445 4.38 3.33 -12.31
C ALA A 445 5.32 2.88 -11.17
N VAL A 446 5.27 3.58 -10.05
CA VAL A 446 6.01 3.22 -8.85
C VAL A 446 5.12 2.32 -8.00
N TRP A 447 5.53 1.08 -7.72
CA TRP A 447 4.69 0.16 -6.93
C TRP A 447 4.78 0.39 -5.43
N ARG A 448 5.84 1.06 -4.98
CA ARG A 448 6.13 1.36 -3.58
C ARG A 448 6.33 2.87 -3.41
N PRO A 449 5.25 3.65 -3.26
CA PRO A 449 5.36 5.09 -3.13
C PRO A 449 6.16 5.50 -1.89
N GLU A 450 6.16 4.68 -0.84
CA GLU A 450 6.94 4.91 0.38
C GLU A 450 8.45 4.96 0.12
N ALA A 451 8.90 4.34 -0.97
CA ALA A 451 10.31 4.34 -1.37
C ALA A 451 10.73 5.62 -2.12
N THR A 452 9.83 6.57 -2.37
CA THR A 452 10.13 7.79 -3.15
C THR A 452 10.76 8.92 -2.35
N GLY A 453 10.96 8.74 -1.04
CA GLY A 453 11.55 9.75 -0.16
C GLY A 453 10.54 10.83 0.24
N LEU A 454 9.44 10.38 0.87
CA LEU A 454 8.37 11.23 1.39
C LEU A 454 8.70 11.84 2.77
N ASP A 455 9.92 11.64 3.27
CA ASP A 455 10.36 12.07 4.60
C ASP A 455 10.34 13.60 4.80
N SER A 456 10.36 14.36 3.71
CA SER A 456 10.22 15.82 3.72
C SER A 456 8.89 16.31 3.16
N ALA A 457 7.95 15.40 2.80
CA ALA A 457 6.66 15.80 2.28
C ALA A 457 5.87 16.60 3.33
N CYS A 458 5.17 17.63 2.88
CA CYS A 458 4.37 18.57 3.68
C CYS A 458 5.17 19.47 4.63
N GLY A 459 6.19 18.97 5.34
CA GLY A 459 7.13 19.74 6.16
C GLY A 459 6.51 20.54 7.32
N ASP A 460 7.22 20.66 8.44
CA ASP A 460 6.77 21.51 9.56
C ASP A 460 7.03 23.02 9.28
N ARG A 461 6.56 23.88 10.19
CA ARG A 461 6.74 25.35 10.09
C ARG A 461 8.19 25.80 9.96
N SER A 462 9.14 25.02 10.47
CA SER A 462 10.57 25.34 10.44
C SER A 462 11.24 24.94 9.12
N ALA A 463 10.56 24.18 8.26
CA ALA A 463 11.11 23.72 6.99
C ALA A 463 11.68 24.88 6.16
N LEU A 464 12.95 24.75 5.79
CA LEU A 464 13.63 25.65 4.84
C LEU A 464 13.54 25.13 3.40
N TRP A 465 13.28 23.84 3.27
CA TRP A 465 13.16 23.09 2.04
C TRP A 465 12.21 21.91 2.29
N LEU A 466 11.46 21.55 1.26
CA LEU A 466 10.64 20.35 1.24
C LEU A 466 10.50 19.83 -0.19
N ARG A 467 10.21 18.55 -0.34
CA ARG A 467 9.90 17.91 -1.61
C ARG A 467 8.56 17.20 -1.52
N GLU A 468 7.69 17.48 -2.47
CA GLU A 468 6.43 16.78 -2.65
C GLU A 468 6.46 15.99 -3.98
N VAL A 469 6.00 14.75 -3.94
CA VAL A 469 6.13 13.81 -5.07
C VAL A 469 4.79 13.14 -5.32
N LEU A 470 4.28 13.24 -6.55
CA LEU A 470 3.18 12.40 -7.04
C LEU A 470 3.71 11.41 -8.08
N PRO A 471 4.02 10.15 -7.69
CA PRO A 471 4.56 9.13 -8.57
C PRO A 471 3.55 8.73 -9.66
N ALA A 472 4.06 8.26 -10.81
CA ALA A 472 3.21 7.70 -11.84
C ALA A 472 2.41 6.49 -11.29
N GLY A 473 1.15 6.38 -11.71
CA GLY A 473 0.22 5.35 -11.26
C GLY A 473 -0.53 5.67 -9.96
N TRP A 474 -0.15 6.74 -9.25
CA TRP A 474 -0.73 7.16 -7.98
C TRP A 474 -1.53 8.44 -8.12
N GLY A 475 -2.53 8.58 -7.26
CA GLY A 475 -3.23 9.83 -7.03
C GLY A 475 -3.15 10.27 -5.59
N ASP A 476 -3.61 11.50 -5.39
CA ASP A 476 -3.64 12.22 -4.14
C ASP A 476 -5.09 12.58 -3.84
N THR A 477 -5.65 11.95 -2.81
CA THR A 477 -7.04 12.10 -2.40
C THR A 477 -7.12 13.01 -1.19
N TYR A 478 -8.04 13.95 -1.25
CA TYR A 478 -8.35 14.78 -0.10
C TYR A 478 -9.84 15.00 0.06
N SER A 479 -10.27 14.88 1.31
CA SER A 479 -11.64 15.14 1.74
C SER A 479 -11.87 16.63 1.97
N GLN A 480 -13.03 17.13 1.55
CA GLN A 480 -13.39 18.54 1.61
C GLN A 480 -14.59 18.71 2.53
N HIS A 481 -14.31 19.32 3.69
CA HIS A 481 -15.25 19.58 4.77
C HIS A 481 -15.14 21.04 5.23
N GLN A 482 -16.09 21.48 6.03
CA GLN A 482 -16.17 22.78 6.65
C GLN A 482 -15.96 23.90 5.61
N THR A 483 -15.04 24.83 5.90
CA THR A 483 -14.70 25.95 5.02
C THR A 483 -13.97 25.54 3.74
N GLN A 484 -13.49 24.29 3.65
CA GLN A 484 -12.90 23.72 2.45
C GLN A 484 -13.96 23.16 1.49
N ALA A 485 -15.15 22.84 1.98
CA ALA A 485 -16.28 22.42 1.16
C ALA A 485 -16.98 23.61 0.47
N PHE A 486 -17.84 23.33 -0.52
CA PHE A 486 -18.60 24.40 -1.19
C PHE A 486 -19.66 25.01 -0.27
N ASP A 487 -19.64 26.34 -0.13
CA ASP A 487 -20.71 27.08 0.54
C ASP A 487 -22.03 27.01 -0.27
N LEU A 488 -23.08 26.44 0.32
CA LEU A 488 -24.41 26.34 -0.29
C LEU A 488 -25.33 27.52 0.03
N THR A 489 -24.84 28.55 0.72
CA THR A 489 -25.61 29.75 1.05
C THR A 489 -26.13 30.42 -0.22
N GLY A 490 -27.46 30.55 -0.31
CA GLY A 490 -28.12 31.13 -1.48
C GLY A 490 -28.17 30.23 -2.73
N VAL A 491 -27.57 29.03 -2.68
CA VAL A 491 -27.64 28.05 -3.78
C VAL A 491 -29.01 27.40 -3.80
N ARG A 492 -29.72 27.53 -4.93
CA ARG A 492 -31.08 27.01 -5.09
C ARG A 492 -31.09 25.48 -5.21
N ASN A 493 -32.25 24.86 -5.01
CA ASN A 493 -32.45 23.46 -5.37
C ASN A 493 -32.34 23.29 -6.89
N GLY A 494 -31.66 22.24 -7.34
CA GLY A 494 -31.45 22.00 -8.76
C GLY A 494 -30.29 21.06 -9.04
N THR A 495 -30.08 20.81 -10.33
CA THR A 495 -28.96 19.99 -10.82
C THR A 495 -27.76 20.86 -11.12
N TYR A 496 -26.62 20.46 -10.56
CA TYR A 496 -25.33 21.11 -10.69
C TYR A 496 -24.25 20.08 -11.04
N GLN A 497 -23.05 20.55 -11.33
CA GLN A 497 -21.88 19.73 -11.51
C GLN A 497 -20.75 20.26 -10.64
N ILE A 498 -20.10 19.38 -9.88
CA ILE A 498 -18.79 19.64 -9.31
C ILE A 498 -17.80 19.50 -10.47
N LYS A 499 -17.13 20.59 -10.82
CA LYS A 499 -16.06 20.63 -11.81
C LYS A 499 -14.75 20.67 -11.05
N ILE A 500 -13.89 19.71 -11.32
CA ILE A 500 -12.54 19.66 -10.79
C ILE A 500 -11.56 19.90 -11.94
N THR A 501 -10.58 20.77 -11.72
CA THR A 501 -9.51 21.03 -12.69
C THR A 501 -8.15 20.92 -12.03
N VAL A 502 -7.32 19.95 -12.43
CA VAL A 502 -5.91 19.85 -12.03
C VAL A 502 -5.04 20.76 -12.90
N ASN A 503 -3.98 21.32 -12.33
CA ASN A 503 -3.09 22.32 -12.93
C ASN A 503 -3.88 23.45 -13.65
N PRO A 504 -4.83 24.10 -12.97
CA PRO A 504 -5.77 25.02 -13.61
C PRO A 504 -5.10 26.25 -14.23
N ASN A 505 -3.95 26.65 -13.68
CA ASN A 505 -3.18 27.81 -14.12
C ASN A 505 -2.09 27.45 -15.16
N GLY A 506 -1.85 26.16 -15.43
CA GLY A 506 -0.79 25.71 -16.32
C GLY A 506 0.63 25.97 -15.79
N ASN A 507 0.78 26.09 -14.46
CA ASN A 507 2.06 26.34 -13.80
C ASN A 507 2.93 25.07 -13.73
N LEU A 508 2.31 23.89 -13.75
CA LEU A 508 3.02 22.61 -13.83
C LEU A 508 3.21 22.21 -15.30
N HIS A 509 4.39 21.72 -15.63
CA HIS A 509 4.67 21.11 -16.91
C HIS A 509 4.20 19.66 -16.90
N GLU A 510 3.33 19.34 -17.84
CA GLU A 510 2.76 18.00 -18.03
C GLU A 510 2.61 17.69 -19.52
N ARG A 511 2.35 16.42 -19.85
CA ARG A 511 2.35 15.92 -21.23
C ARG A 511 1.19 16.46 -22.06
N THR A 512 0.05 16.67 -21.43
CA THR A 512 -1.19 17.10 -22.08
C THR A 512 -2.10 17.72 -21.03
N THR A 513 -2.97 18.63 -21.43
CA THR A 513 -4.00 19.23 -20.54
C THR A 513 -5.41 18.74 -20.87
N SER A 514 -5.54 17.77 -21.78
CA SER A 514 -6.81 17.32 -22.36
C SER A 514 -7.73 16.57 -21.38
N ASN A 515 -7.16 16.13 -20.26
CA ASN A 515 -7.69 15.25 -19.22
C ASN A 515 -7.65 15.91 -17.84
N ASN A 516 -7.37 17.22 -17.78
CA ASN A 516 -7.25 17.94 -16.53
C ASN A 516 -8.59 18.25 -15.89
N VAL A 517 -9.70 18.16 -16.63
CA VAL A 517 -11.02 18.56 -16.17
C VAL A 517 -11.92 17.34 -16.02
N SER A 518 -12.53 17.19 -14.84
CA SER A 518 -13.57 16.20 -14.57
C SER A 518 -14.86 16.87 -14.10
N TYR A 519 -15.98 16.16 -14.23
CA TYR A 519 -17.30 16.63 -13.80
C TYR A 519 -18.04 15.53 -13.05
N ARG A 520 -18.66 15.89 -11.92
CA ARG A 520 -19.57 15.02 -11.16
C ARG A 520 -20.92 15.70 -11.00
N THR A 521 -22.01 15.06 -11.47
CA THR A 521 -23.36 15.63 -11.38
C THR A 521 -23.92 15.46 -9.98
N VAL A 522 -24.50 16.51 -9.42
CA VAL A 522 -25.18 16.49 -8.11
C VAL A 522 -26.56 17.12 -8.21
N LEU A 523 -27.52 16.59 -7.46
CA LEU A 523 -28.87 17.15 -7.32
C LEU A 523 -29.08 17.65 -5.90
N LEU A 524 -29.07 18.97 -5.74
CA LEU A 524 -29.27 19.63 -4.45
C LEU A 524 -30.75 19.82 -4.16
N ARG A 525 -31.15 19.44 -2.94
CA ARG A 525 -32.52 19.52 -2.42
C ARG A 525 -32.50 20.05 -0.98
N GLY A 526 -33.68 20.12 -0.37
CA GLY A 526 -33.84 20.54 1.02
C GLY A 526 -34.03 22.04 1.18
N LYS A 527 -33.87 22.51 2.43
CA LYS A 527 -33.99 23.90 2.87
C LYS A 527 -32.68 24.33 3.56
N PRO A 528 -32.42 25.63 3.74
CA PRO A 528 -31.28 26.08 4.55
C PRO A 528 -31.28 25.42 5.95
N GLY A 529 -30.11 24.96 6.40
CA GLY A 529 -29.87 24.19 7.64
C GLY A 529 -30.29 22.72 7.57
N ASN A 530 -30.77 22.24 6.43
CA ASN A 530 -31.16 20.84 6.20
C ASN A 530 -31.12 20.54 4.69
N ARG A 531 -29.95 20.76 4.09
CA ARG A 531 -29.67 20.43 2.69
C ARG A 531 -29.50 18.93 2.53
N THR A 532 -29.83 18.44 1.34
CA THR A 532 -29.54 17.05 0.95
C THR A 532 -29.04 17.02 -0.49
N VAL A 533 -28.22 16.01 -0.78
CA VAL A 533 -27.67 15.76 -2.11
C VAL A 533 -28.06 14.37 -2.60
N ILE A 534 -28.30 14.26 -3.90
CA ILE A 534 -28.40 12.97 -4.61
C ILE A 534 -27.37 12.98 -5.72
N VAL A 535 -26.59 11.90 -5.80
CA VAL A 535 -25.52 11.74 -6.79
C VAL A 535 -25.84 10.54 -7.67
N PRO A 536 -25.89 10.71 -9.01
CA PRO A 536 -26.03 9.57 -9.91
C PRO A 536 -24.79 8.65 -9.85
N PRO A 537 -24.93 7.32 -10.00
CA PRO A 537 -23.78 6.40 -10.01
C PRO A 537 -22.69 6.81 -11.02
N TYR A 538 -21.41 6.68 -10.63
CA TYR A 538 -20.26 6.83 -11.52
C TYR A 538 -20.00 5.50 -12.23
N GLU A 539 -20.08 5.51 -13.57
CA GLU A 539 -19.94 4.29 -14.39
C GLU A 539 -20.86 3.12 -13.99
N GLY A 540 -21.94 3.38 -13.25
CA GLY A 540 -22.84 2.33 -12.73
C GLY A 540 -22.52 1.87 -11.30
N THR A 541 -21.49 2.42 -10.67
CA THR A 541 -21.12 2.21 -9.28
C THR A 541 -21.56 3.39 -8.42
N ASP A 542 -22.17 3.12 -7.27
CA ASP A 542 -22.42 4.15 -6.27
C ASP A 542 -21.12 4.42 -5.51
N THR A 543 -20.56 5.61 -5.66
CA THR A 543 -19.28 6.03 -5.05
C THR A 543 -19.51 6.86 -3.79
N GLU A 544 -20.75 6.98 -3.35
CA GLU A 544 -21.11 7.77 -2.16
C GLU A 544 -21.33 6.88 -0.92
N ILE A 545 -21.27 5.56 -1.10
CA ILE A 545 -21.19 4.61 0.01
C ILE A 545 -19.73 4.50 0.46
N GLU A 546 -19.56 4.30 1.76
CA GLU A 546 -18.26 3.98 2.34
C GLU A 546 -17.73 2.69 1.71
N LEU A 547 -16.44 2.66 1.39
CA LEU A 547 -15.76 1.41 1.08
C LEU A 547 -15.72 0.63 2.40
N GLU A 548 -16.66 -0.30 2.61
CA GLU A 548 -16.70 -1.05 3.87
C GLU A 548 -15.31 -1.63 4.16
N PRO A 549 -14.67 -1.26 5.30
CA PRO A 549 -13.57 -2.06 5.82
C PRO A 549 -14.17 -3.42 6.14
N GLU A 550 -13.69 -4.49 5.51
CA GLU A 550 -14.16 -5.83 5.85
C GLU A 550 -13.82 -6.10 7.33
N GLU A 551 -14.87 -6.18 8.18
CA GLU A 551 -14.81 -6.59 9.60
C GLU A 551 -13.96 -7.84 9.85
#